data_AF-A0A951N4E3-F1
#
_entry.id   AF-A0A951N4E3-F1
#
_cell.length_a   1.000
_cell.length_b   1.000
_cell.length_c   1.000
_cell.angle_alpha   90.00
_cell.angle_beta   90.00
_cell.angle_gamma   90.00
#
_symmetry.space_group_name_H-M   'P 1'
#
loop_
_entity.id
_entity.type
_entity.pdbx_description
1 polymer ?
#
loop_
_entity_poly.entity_id
_entity_poly.type
_entity_poly.pdbx_seq_one_letter_code
_entity_poly.pdbx_strand_id
1 'polypeptide(L)'
;AWQSAGSPAPTTIREVKRLGIQRTEAFDSQLIEIEIEADAFLYQMVRNIVGALIEAGRGHITGEDVRRLTEGLDRTKCPPPAPSQGLCLVQVNY
;
A
#
# COMPACT_ATOMS: atom_id res chain seq x y z
N ALA A 1 2.96 -9.59 6.22
CA ALA A 1 3.64 -8.40 5.69
C ALA A 1 2.72 -7.18 5.70
N TRP A 2 1.57 -7.23 5.02
CA TRP A 2 0.77 -6.03 4.76
C TRP A 2 -0.41 -5.77 5.71
N GLN A 3 -0.68 -6.64 6.68
CA GLN A 3 -1.69 -6.41 7.70
C GLN A 3 -1.05 -5.90 8.99
N SER A 4 -1.62 -4.83 9.56
CA SER A 4 -1.26 -4.38 10.91
C SER A 4 -2.07 -5.14 11.96
N ALA A 5 -1.54 -5.23 13.19
CA ALA A 5 -2.29 -5.76 14.33
C ALA A 5 -3.55 -4.91 14.62
N GLY A 6 -4.57 -5.52 15.22
CA GLY A 6 -5.78 -4.83 15.69
C GLY A 6 -7.09 -5.22 14.99
N SER A 7 -7.03 -6.01 13.91
CA SER A 7 -8.22 -6.55 13.26
C SER A 7 -7.88 -7.90 12.62
N PRO A 8 -8.22 -9.03 13.27
CA PRO A 8 -7.98 -10.35 12.71
C PRO A 8 -8.93 -10.61 11.53
N ALA A 9 -8.40 -11.21 10.47
CA ALA A 9 -9.18 -11.64 9.31
C ALA A 9 -9.16 -13.17 9.22
N PRO A 10 -10.22 -13.83 8.72
CA PRO A 10 -10.24 -15.29 8.56
C PRO A 10 -9.14 -15.81 7.64
N THR A 11 -8.78 -15.03 6.62
CA THR A 11 -7.65 -15.25 5.72
C THR A 11 -6.93 -13.94 5.44
N THR A 12 -5.63 -14.02 5.22
CA THR A 12 -4.74 -12.89 4.91
C THR A 12 -4.33 -12.83 3.44
N ILE A 13 -4.87 -13.72 2.60
CA ILE A 13 -4.65 -13.71 1.16
C ILE A 13 -5.65 -12.74 0.52
N ARG A 14 -5.15 -11.80 -0.29
CA ARG A 14 -5.94 -10.85 -1.08
C ARG A 14 -5.36 -10.74 -2.48
N GLU A 15 -6.23 -10.56 -3.45
CA GLU A 15 -5.86 -10.36 -4.85
C GLU A 15 -5.89 -8.87 -5.16
N VAL A 16 -4.72 -8.28 -5.40
CA VAL A 16 -4.61 -6.92 -5.95
C VAL A 16 -4.82 -7.02 -7.45
N LYS A 17 -5.96 -6.52 -7.93
CA LYS A 17 -6.36 -6.54 -9.34
C LYS A 17 -5.62 -5.47 -10.15
N ARG A 18 -5.40 -4.31 -9.54
CA ARG A 18 -4.70 -3.19 -10.18
C ARG A 18 -3.93 -2.38 -9.14
N LEU A 19 -2.72 -1.97 -9.52
CA LEU A 19 -1.93 -0.98 -8.81
C LEU A 19 -1.37 0.00 -9.85
N GLY A 20 -1.84 1.24 -9.79
CA GLY A 20 -1.41 2.32 -10.67
C GLY A 20 -0.69 3.41 -9.89
N ILE A 21 0.35 3.99 -10.50
CA ILE A 21 1.05 5.17 -9.97
C ILE A 21 1.13 6.18 -11.10
N GLN A 22 0.62 7.39 -10.86
CA GLN A 22 0.63 8.46 -11.86
C GLN A 22 0.98 9.81 -11.22
N ARG A 23 1.53 10.70 -12.04
CA ARG A 23 1.75 12.10 -11.67
C ARG A 23 0.53 12.90 -12.09
N THR A 24 -0.02 13.66 -11.15
CA THR A 24 -1.18 14.53 -11.39
C THR A 24 -0.89 15.93 -10.89
N GLU A 25 -1.68 16.90 -11.35
CA GLU A 25 -1.62 18.28 -10.87
C GLU A 25 -2.89 18.60 -10.09
N ALA A 26 -2.73 19.07 -8.85
CA ALA A 26 -3.84 19.53 -8.02
C ALA A 26 -3.33 20.59 -7.03
N PHE A 27 -4.20 21.55 -6.69
CA PHE A 27 -3.88 22.63 -5.75
C PHE A 27 -2.57 23.37 -6.11
N ASP A 28 -2.37 23.67 -7.40
CA ASP A 28 -1.15 24.30 -7.92
C ASP A 28 0.15 23.55 -7.57
N SER A 29 0.06 22.22 -7.38
CA SER A 29 1.18 21.36 -7.01
C SER A 29 1.16 20.03 -7.79
N GLN A 30 2.34 19.41 -7.96
CA GLN A 30 2.44 18.06 -8.50
C GLN A 30 2.24 17.03 -7.40
N LEU A 31 1.32 16.11 -7.62
CA LEU A 31 1.02 14.98 -6.74
C LEU A 31 1.42 13.65 -7.40
N ILE A 32 1.73 12.67 -6.54
CA ILE A 32 1.80 11.27 -6.94
C ILE A 32 0.53 10.60 -6.44
N GLU A 33 -0.32 10.21 -7.38
CA GLU A 33 -1.53 9.46 -7.08
C GLU A 33 -1.24 7.96 -7.19
N ILE A 34 -1.65 7.20 -6.18
CA ILE A 34 -1.52 5.74 -6.14
C ILE A 34 -2.91 5.16 -5.99
N GLU A 35 -3.34 4.38 -6.98
CA GLU A 35 -4.62 3.72 -6.98
C GLU A 35 -4.42 2.21 -6.82
N ILE A 36 -5.12 1.61 -5.85
CA ILE A 36 -5.08 0.17 -5.59
C ILE A 36 -6.49 -0.38 -5.63
N GLU A 37 -6.71 -1.37 -6.49
CA GLU A 37 -7.94 -2.14 -6.58
C GLU A 37 -7.67 -3.58 -6.14
N ALA A 38 -8.53 -4.12 -5.28
CA ALA A 38 -8.42 -5.49 -4.79
C ALA A 38 -9.79 -6.13 -4.57
N ASP A 39 -9.82 -7.45 -4.43
CA ASP A 39 -11.02 -8.20 -4.00
C ASP A 39 -11.48 -7.81 -2.58
N ALA A 40 -10.53 -7.60 -1.68
CA ALA A 40 -10.74 -7.03 -0.36
C ALA A 40 -9.41 -6.48 0.20
N PHE A 41 -9.49 -5.68 1.26
CA PHE A 41 -8.31 -5.11 1.93
C PHE A 41 -8.19 -5.60 3.37
N LEU A 42 -6.95 -5.86 3.81
CA LEU A 42 -6.65 -6.11 5.23
C LEU A 42 -6.54 -4.79 5.99
N TYR A 43 -6.58 -4.86 7.32
CA TYR A 43 -6.41 -3.69 8.16
C TYR A 43 -5.07 -2.97 7.89
N GLN A 44 -5.18 -1.69 7.53
CA GLN A 44 -4.08 -0.81 7.10
C GLN A 44 -3.30 -1.27 5.86
N MET A 45 -3.81 -2.24 5.09
CA MET A 45 -3.11 -2.83 3.94
C MET A 45 -2.62 -1.80 2.93
N VAL A 46 -3.51 -0.93 2.46
CA VAL A 46 -3.18 0.09 1.45
C VAL A 46 -2.07 1.02 1.97
N ARG A 47 -2.19 1.53 3.19
CA ARG A 47 -1.19 2.42 3.80
C ARG A 47 0.15 1.73 4.02
N ASN A 48 0.16 0.45 4.35
CA ASN A 48 1.39 -0.33 4.50
C ASN A 48 2.10 -0.51 3.16
N ILE A 49 1.37 -0.86 2.09
CA ILE A 49 1.92 -0.99 0.73
C ILE A 49 2.47 0.35 0.26
N VAL A 50 1.67 1.42 0.37
CA VAL A 50 2.09 2.77 -0.04
C VAL A 50 3.30 3.25 0.74
N GLY A 51 3.39 2.96 2.05
CA GLY A 51 4.57 3.27 2.85
C GLY A 51 5.85 2.65 2.29
N ALA A 52 5.80 1.38 1.86
CA ALA A 52 6.94 0.73 1.22
C ALA A 52 7.27 1.32 -0.16
N LEU A 53 6.26 1.63 -0.97
CA LEU A 53 6.47 2.28 -2.28
C LEU A 53 7.11 3.66 -2.16
N ILE A 54 6.76 4.43 -1.13
CA ILE A 54 7.39 5.74 -0.85
C ILE A 54 8.87 5.56 -0.52
N GLU A 55 9.22 4.61 0.36
CA GLU A 55 10.62 4.35 0.70
C GLU A 55 11.42 3.82 -0.50
N ALA A 56 10.78 3.04 -1.37
CA ALA A 56 11.38 2.60 -2.63
C ALA A 56 11.62 3.78 -3.59
N GLY A 57 10.63 4.67 -3.75
CA GLY A 57 10.74 5.88 -4.57
C GLY A 57 11.79 6.88 -4.06
N ARG A 58 12.07 6.86 -2.75
CA ARG A 58 13.17 7.63 -2.12
C ARG A 58 14.54 6.97 -2.25
N GLY A 59 14.59 5.70 -2.68
CA GLY A 59 15.83 4.93 -2.80
C GLY A 59 16.32 4.32 -1.48
N HIS A 60 15.52 4.33 -0.41
CA HIS A 60 15.88 3.71 0.87
C HIS A 60 15.75 2.19 0.85
N ILE A 61 14.85 1.66 0.02
CA ILE A 61 14.71 0.23 -0.26
C ILE A 61 14.61 0.00 -1.76
N THR A 62 14.91 -1.20 -2.22
CA THR A 62 14.80 -1.57 -3.64
C THR A 62 13.47 -2.24 -3.94
N GLY A 63 13.13 -2.36 -5.23
CA GLY A 63 11.98 -3.19 -5.64
C GLY A 63 12.14 -4.66 -5.25
N GLU A 64 13.37 -5.17 -5.18
CA GLU A 64 13.65 -6.52 -4.69
C GLU A 64 13.35 -6.64 -3.19
N ASP A 65 13.66 -5.61 -2.40
CA ASP A 65 13.31 -5.60 -0.98
C ASP A 65 11.80 -5.61 -0.77
N VAL A 66 11.02 -4.89 -1.59
CA VAL A 66 9.54 -4.97 -1.54
C VAL A 66 9.04 -6.39 -1.80
N ARG A 67 9.65 -7.10 -2.77
CA ARG A 67 9.35 -8.53 -3.02
C ARG A 67 9.69 -9.37 -1.79
N ARG A 68 10.89 -9.23 -1.24
CA ARG A 68 11.32 -9.96 -0.03
C ARG A 68 10.43 -9.68 1.18
N LEU A 69 9.97 -8.45 1.37
CA LEU A 69 9.02 -8.10 2.43
C LEU A 69 7.69 -8.82 2.25
N THR A 70 7.21 -8.93 1.01
CA THR A 70 5.97 -9.65 0.68
C THR A 70 6.10 -11.14 0.98
N GLU A 71 7.19 -11.77 0.51
CA GLU A 71 7.46 -13.20 0.70
C GLU A 71 7.82 -13.56 2.15
N GLY A 72 8.48 -12.65 2.86
CA GLY A 72 8.89 -12.85 4.25
C GLY A 72 7.73 -12.80 5.24
N LEU A 73 6.55 -12.34 4.82
CA LEU A 73 5.29 -12.34 5.60
C LEU A 73 5.34 -11.65 6.97
N ASP A 74 6.40 -10.92 7.30
CA ASP A 74 6.65 -10.31 8.60
C ASP A 74 6.43 -8.80 8.58
N ARG A 75 5.40 -8.32 9.28
CA ARG A 75 5.07 -6.88 9.35
C ARG A 75 6.14 -6.06 10.07
N THR A 76 6.89 -6.64 11.00
CA THR A 76 7.86 -5.89 11.82
C THR A 76 9.07 -5.41 11.00
N LYS A 77 9.32 -6.06 9.87
CA LYS A 77 10.39 -5.71 8.91
C LYS A 77 9.95 -4.70 7.85
N CYS A 78 8.64 -4.47 7.72
CA CYS A 78 8.10 -3.53 6.73
C CYS A 78 8.23 -2.08 7.20
N PRO A 79 8.40 -1.11 6.27
CA PRO A 79 8.34 0.32 6.55
C PRO A 79 7.08 0.76 7.32
N PRO A 80 7.11 1.95 7.95
CA PRO A 80 5.93 2.52 8.59
C PRO A 80 4.79 2.74 7.56
N PRO A 81 3.52 2.67 8.00
CA PRO A 81 2.40 2.96 7.11
C PRO A 81 2.45 4.43 6.67
N ALA A 82 2.05 4.69 5.42
CA ALA A 82 1.83 6.04 4.95
C ALA A 82 0.82 6.79 5.85
N PRO A 83 0.87 8.13 5.94
CA PRO A 83 -0.12 8.92 6.68
C PRO A 83 -1.56 8.64 6.21
N SER A 84 -2.55 8.76 7.11
CA SER A 84 -3.95 8.43 6.78
C SER A 84 -4.66 9.50 5.95
N GLN A 85 -4.16 10.74 6.00
CA GLN A 85 -4.81 11.92 5.41
C GLN A 85 -4.88 11.86 3.88
N GLY A 86 -4.06 11.02 3.24
CA GLY A 86 -4.03 10.85 1.77
C GLY A 86 -4.80 9.64 1.25
N LEU A 87 -5.51 8.89 2.11
CA LEU A 87 -6.26 7.70 1.69
C LEU A 87 -7.76 8.01 1.60
N CYS A 88 -8.37 7.72 0.45
CA CYS A 88 -9.82 7.75 0.23
C CYS A 88 -10.30 6.49 -0.49
N LEU A 89 -11.56 6.11 -0.27
CA LEU A 89 -12.24 5.09 -1.06
C LEU A 89 -12.88 5.76 -2.28
N VAL A 90 -12.52 5.31 -3.48
CA VAL A 90 -12.99 5.90 -4.74
C VAL A 90 -14.22 5.16 -5.28
N GLN A 91 -14.19 3.83 -5.31
CA GLN A 91 -15.24 3.02 -5.94
C GLN A 91 -15.38 1.65 -5.26
N VAL A 92 -16.58 1.08 -5.32
CA VAL A 92 -16.89 -0.31 -4.96
C VAL A 92 -17.58 -0.97 -6.17
N ASN A 93 -17.03 -2.10 -6.62
CA ASN A 93 -17.56 -2.88 -7.73
C ASN A 93 -18.49 -3.98 -7.19
N TYR A 94 -19.67 -4.15 -7.81
CA TYR A 94 -20.68 -5.16 -7.46
C TYR A 94 -20.81 -6.23 -8.53
#